data_AF-A0A4R9GKZ1-F1
#
_entry.id   AF-A0A4R9GKZ1-F1
#
_cell.length_a   1.000
_cell.length_b   1.000
_cell.length_c   1.000
_cell.angle_alpha   90.00
_cell.angle_beta   90.00
_cell.angle_gamma   90.00
#
_symmetry.space_group_name_H-M   'P 1'
#
loop_
_entity.id
_entity.type
_entity.pdbx_description
1 polymer ?
#
loop_
_entity_poly.entity_id
_entity_poly.type
_entity_poly.pdbx_seq_one_letter_code
_entity_poly.pdbx_strand_id
1 'polypeptide(L)'
;MSAPNWFNLRYFEQTTGESYRLRGLRKSLVMKEKNSQFSESLKISRSIKNVIFIWKLLVKVKVQKTETLRLRNRTKELVSETGLLKSEVRALKWELANAKSELALARNSLSFYKEIRSMAVESSPDQI
;
A
#
# COMPACT_ATOMS: atom_id res chain seq x y z
N MET A 1 -12.04 7.73 -28.58
CA MET A 1 -12.49 7.03 -27.36
C MET A 1 -12.94 8.10 -26.36
N SER A 2 -14.22 8.14 -26.00
CA SER A 2 -14.75 9.11 -25.02
C SER A 2 -14.15 8.81 -23.65
N ALA A 3 -13.59 9.82 -22.97
CA ALA A 3 -13.08 9.67 -21.61
C ALA A 3 -14.17 9.06 -20.73
N PRO A 4 -13.89 8.01 -19.94
CA PRO A 4 -14.87 7.47 -19.00
C PRO A 4 -15.31 8.62 -18.13
N ASN A 5 -16.60 8.96 -18.19
CA ASN A 5 -17.17 10.14 -17.54
C ASN A 5 -17.13 9.89 -16.03
N TRP A 6 -15.95 10.11 -15.44
CA TRP A 6 -15.68 9.98 -14.01
C TRP A 6 -16.71 10.86 -13.31
N PHE A 7 -17.42 10.29 -12.32
CA PHE A 7 -18.52 10.95 -11.59
C PHE A 7 -19.90 10.98 -12.29
N ASN A 8 -20.19 10.01 -13.17
CA ASN A 8 -21.56 9.73 -13.57
C ASN A 8 -22.30 8.84 -12.53
N LEU A 9 -23.63 8.73 -12.67
CA LEU A 9 -24.46 7.96 -11.74
C LEU A 9 -24.03 6.49 -11.62
N ARG A 10 -23.70 5.84 -12.75
CA ARG A 10 -23.24 4.43 -12.80
C ARG A 10 -21.94 4.23 -12.05
N TYR A 11 -20.99 5.14 -12.21
CA TYR A 11 -19.73 5.13 -11.47
C TYR A 11 -19.98 5.18 -9.95
N PHE A 12 -20.89 6.05 -9.52
CA PHE A 12 -21.24 6.16 -8.10
C PHE A 12 -21.97 4.94 -7.55
N GLU A 13 -22.81 4.30 -8.36
CA GLU A 13 -23.46 3.03 -8.02
C GLU A 13 -22.43 1.93 -7.76
N GLN A 14 -21.44 1.80 -8.64
CA GLN A 14 -20.37 0.80 -8.51
C GLN A 14 -19.46 1.07 -7.32
N THR A 15 -19.13 2.35 -7.04
CA THR A 15 -18.14 2.71 -6.01
C THR A 15 -18.71 2.86 -4.61
N THR A 16 -19.96 3.30 -4.45
CA THR A 16 -20.53 3.60 -3.12
C THR A 16 -21.63 2.66 -2.68
N GLY A 17 -22.11 1.79 -3.58
CA GLY A 17 -23.31 0.99 -3.38
C GLY A 17 -24.56 1.85 -3.17
N GLU A 18 -25.64 1.22 -2.71
CA GLU A 18 -26.88 1.93 -2.44
C GLU A 18 -26.74 2.83 -1.20
N SER A 19 -26.85 4.14 -1.37
CA SER A 19 -26.76 5.11 -0.27
C SER A 19 -27.78 6.22 -0.37
N TYR A 20 -28.13 6.85 0.75
CA TYR A 20 -29.11 7.94 0.76
C TYR A 20 -28.71 9.10 -0.17
N ARG A 21 -27.41 9.39 -0.31
CA ARG A 21 -26.89 10.43 -1.21
C ARG A 21 -27.12 10.07 -2.68
N LEU A 22 -26.93 8.78 -3.00
CA LEU A 22 -27.16 8.24 -4.34
C LEU A 22 -28.65 8.21 -4.68
N ARG A 23 -29.51 7.82 -3.72
CA ARG A 23 -30.97 7.93 -3.85
C ARG A 23 -31.41 9.38 -4.08
N GLY A 24 -30.83 10.32 -3.33
CA GLY A 24 -31.06 11.76 -3.53
C GLY A 24 -30.71 12.19 -4.95
N LEU A 25 -29.52 11.82 -5.44
CA LEU A 25 -29.09 12.09 -6.80
C LEU A 25 -30.05 11.48 -7.85
N ARG A 26 -30.44 10.21 -7.70
CA ARG A 26 -31.40 9.55 -8.62
C ARG A 26 -32.72 10.30 -8.65
N LYS A 27 -33.30 10.62 -7.49
CA LYS A 27 -34.57 11.37 -7.41
C LYS A 27 -34.46 12.72 -8.11
N SER A 28 -33.37 13.45 -7.92
CA SER A 28 -33.16 14.75 -8.57
C SER A 28 -32.96 14.65 -10.08
N LEU A 29 -32.34 13.57 -10.57
CA LEU A 29 -32.23 13.30 -12.00
C LEU A 29 -33.60 12.98 -12.62
N VAL A 30 -34.44 12.19 -11.94
CA VAL A 30 -35.83 11.93 -12.35
C VAL A 30 -36.64 13.23 -12.36
N MET A 31 -36.46 14.10 -11.36
CA MET A 31 -37.12 15.41 -11.34
C MET A 31 -36.70 16.30 -12.50
N LYS A 32 -35.43 16.28 -12.90
CA LYS A 32 -34.97 16.98 -14.11
C LYS A 32 -35.68 16.46 -15.35
N GLU A 33 -35.79 15.14 -15.50
CA GLU A 33 -36.45 14.53 -16.65
C GLU A 33 -37.93 14.91 -16.72
N LYS A 34 -38.64 14.83 -15.59
CA LYS A 34 -40.03 15.32 -15.49
C LYS A 34 -40.13 16.81 -15.82
N ASN A 35 -39.25 17.65 -15.27
CA ASN A 35 -39.28 19.09 -15.55
C ASN A 35 -39.07 19.42 -17.02
N SER A 36 -38.24 18.64 -17.72
CA SER A 36 -38.05 18.75 -19.16
C SER A 36 -39.24 18.23 -19.98
N GLN A 37 -40.02 17.30 -19.45
CA GLN A 37 -41.24 16.79 -20.11
C GLN A 37 -42.45 17.73 -19.92
N PHE A 38 -42.56 18.39 -18.76
CA PHE A 38 -43.69 19.28 -18.44
C PHE A 38 -43.47 20.73 -18.88
N SER A 39 -42.23 21.16 -19.15
CA SER A 39 -41.94 22.49 -19.65
C SER A 39 -41.82 22.45 -21.17
N GLU A 40 -42.63 23.23 -21.89
CA GLU A 40 -42.42 23.51 -23.32
C GLU A 40 -41.06 24.19 -23.60
N SER A 41 -40.39 24.69 -22.55
CA SER A 41 -39.03 25.19 -22.64
C SER A 41 -38.02 24.06 -22.40
N LEU A 42 -37.02 23.96 -23.27
CA LEU A 42 -35.86 23.06 -23.11
C LEU A 42 -34.95 23.43 -21.91
N LYS A 43 -35.30 24.47 -21.13
CA LYS A 43 -34.45 25.04 -20.08
C LYS A 43 -34.80 24.47 -18.72
N ILE A 44 -33.94 23.57 -18.24
CA ILE A 44 -33.98 23.06 -16.86
C ILE A 44 -33.79 24.24 -15.88
N SER A 45 -34.66 24.31 -14.87
CA SER A 45 -34.58 25.34 -13.84
C SER A 45 -33.25 25.33 -13.08
N ARG A 46 -32.79 26.52 -12.67
CA ARG A 46 -31.52 26.66 -11.94
C ARG A 46 -31.53 25.91 -10.61
N SER A 47 -32.68 25.86 -9.93
CA SER A 47 -32.85 25.11 -8.68
C SER A 47 -32.60 23.62 -8.86
N ILE A 48 -33.15 22.99 -9.92
CA ILE A 48 -32.93 21.58 -10.22
C ILE A 48 -31.45 21.30 -10.52
N LYS A 49 -30.80 22.17 -11.30
CA LYS A 49 -29.35 22.06 -11.59
C LYS A 49 -28.53 22.11 -10.30
N ASN A 50 -28.83 23.05 -9.41
CA ASN A 50 -28.15 23.20 -8.13
C ASN A 50 -28.31 21.96 -7.24
N VAL A 51 -29.53 21.42 -7.14
CA VAL A 51 -29.81 20.22 -6.35
C VAL A 51 -29.02 19.01 -6.90
N ILE A 52 -29.01 18.81 -8.22
CA ILE A 52 -28.22 17.73 -8.85
C ILE A 52 -26.73 17.93 -8.56
N PHE A 53 -26.22 19.16 -8.69
CA PHE A 53 -24.83 19.47 -8.41
C PHE A 53 -24.44 19.16 -6.96
N ILE A 54 -25.26 19.60 -5.99
CA ILE A 54 -25.05 19.33 -4.57
C ILE A 54 -25.00 17.83 -4.31
N TRP A 55 -25.96 17.06 -4.84
CA TRP A 55 -25.94 15.61 -4.67
C TRP A 55 -24.71 14.95 -5.29
N LYS A 56 -24.32 15.33 -6.51
CA LYS A 56 -23.07 14.85 -7.13
C LYS A 56 -21.85 15.15 -6.26
N LEU A 57 -21.77 16.37 -5.72
CA LEU A 57 -20.68 16.78 -4.84
C LEU A 57 -20.63 15.94 -3.57
N LEU A 58 -21.78 15.73 -2.92
CA LEU A 58 -21.89 14.92 -1.70
C LEU A 58 -21.45 13.47 -1.92
N VAL A 59 -21.83 12.86 -3.05
CA VAL A 59 -21.39 11.50 -3.38
C VAL A 59 -19.90 11.47 -3.71
N LYS A 60 -19.39 12.44 -4.48
CA LYS A 60 -17.96 12.57 -4.80
C LYS A 60 -17.11 12.67 -3.54
N VAL A 61 -17.49 13.53 -2.59
CA VAL A 61 -16.79 13.68 -1.30
C VAL A 61 -16.79 12.37 -0.51
N LYS A 62 -17.89 11.61 -0.52
CA LYS A 62 -17.93 10.28 0.12
C LYS A 62 -16.91 9.33 -0.51
N VAL A 63 -16.90 9.21 -1.84
CA VAL A 63 -15.94 8.36 -2.56
C VAL A 63 -14.51 8.74 -2.22
N GLN A 64 -14.19 10.04 -2.33
CA GLN A 64 -12.85 10.54 -2.04
C GLN A 64 -12.45 10.28 -0.59
N LYS A 65 -13.34 10.48 0.38
CA LYS A 65 -13.06 10.20 1.79
C LYS A 65 -12.75 8.72 2.04
N THR A 66 -13.52 7.82 1.44
CA THR A 66 -13.27 6.37 1.54
C THR A 66 -11.91 6.00 0.94
N GLU A 67 -11.60 6.54 -0.24
CA GLU A 67 -10.33 6.26 -0.90
C GLU A 67 -9.13 6.82 -0.14
N THR A 68 -9.23 8.04 0.38
CA THR A 68 -8.21 8.63 1.26
C THR A 68 -7.99 7.77 2.51
N LEU A 69 -9.05 7.24 3.12
CA LEU A 69 -8.92 6.36 4.29
C LEU A 69 -8.23 5.04 3.92
N ARG A 70 -8.61 4.44 2.78
CA ARG A 70 -8.00 3.22 2.25
C ARG A 70 -6.50 3.40 2.02
N LEU A 71 -6.12 4.47 1.32
CA LEU A 71 -4.72 4.81 1.04
C LEU A 71 -3.95 5.05 2.34
N ARG A 72 -4.51 5.79 3.29
CA ARG A 72 -3.89 6.03 4.60
C ARG A 72 -3.62 4.71 5.34
N ASN A 73 -4.58 3.79 5.36
CA ASN A 73 -4.40 2.49 6.00
C ASN A 73 -3.31 1.67 5.31
N ARG A 74 -3.30 1.65 3.97
CA ARG A 74 -2.25 0.97 3.20
C ARG A 74 -0.86 1.55 3.47
N THR A 75 -0.74 2.87 3.59
CA THR A 75 0.52 3.51 3.98
C THR A 75 0.97 3.08 5.37
N LYS A 76 0.05 2.97 6.35
CA LYS A 76 0.39 2.51 7.71
C LYS A 76 0.90 1.06 7.71
N GLU A 77 0.25 0.18 6.96
CA GLU A 77 0.69 -1.21 6.80
C GLU A 77 2.11 -1.28 6.22
N LEU A 78 2.37 -0.56 5.13
CA LEU A 78 3.69 -0.51 4.49
C LEU A 78 4.77 0.04 5.41
N VAL A 79 4.46 1.06 6.23
CA VAL A 79 5.39 1.59 7.23
C VAL A 79 5.72 0.53 8.29
N SER A 80 4.73 -0.23 8.75
CA SER A 80 4.95 -1.32 9.71
C SER A 80 5.83 -2.43 9.12
N GLU A 81 5.52 -2.86 7.89
CA GLU A 81 6.28 -3.89 7.17
C GLU A 81 7.74 -3.45 6.94
N THR A 82 7.95 -2.20 6.52
CA THR A 82 9.29 -1.61 6.37
C THR A 82 10.04 -1.60 7.70
N GLY A 83 9.34 -1.33 8.81
CA GLY A 83 9.90 -1.39 10.16
C GLY A 83 10.44 -2.77 10.52
N LEU A 84 9.64 -3.82 10.25
CA LEU A 84 10.01 -5.22 10.49
C LEU A 84 11.21 -5.65 9.64
N LEU A 85 11.19 -5.34 8.34
CA LEU A 85 12.32 -5.62 7.45
C LEU A 85 13.60 -4.91 7.90
N LYS A 86 13.48 -3.68 8.41
CA LYS A 86 14.64 -2.95 8.96
C LYS A 86 15.20 -3.58 10.24
N SER A 87 14.37 -4.22 11.07
CA SER A 87 14.87 -5.01 12.21
C SER A 87 15.52 -6.31 11.75
N GLU A 88 14.94 -7.01 10.78
CA GLU A 88 15.48 -8.25 10.24
C GLU A 88 16.86 -8.03 9.60
N VAL A 89 17.01 -6.99 8.78
CA VAL A 89 18.31 -6.60 8.21
C VAL A 89 19.34 -6.30 9.30
N ARG A 90 18.93 -5.72 10.44
CA ARG A 90 19.85 -5.47 11.56
C ARG A 90 20.27 -6.77 12.25
N ALA A 91 19.34 -7.70 12.45
CA ALA A 91 19.64 -9.02 13.01
C ALA A 91 20.61 -9.79 12.11
N LEU A 92 20.32 -9.87 10.80
CA LEU A 92 21.19 -10.54 9.82
C LEU A 92 22.59 -9.93 9.76
N LYS A 93 22.71 -8.60 9.88
CA LYS A 93 24.02 -7.95 9.96
C LYS A 93 24.81 -8.37 11.19
N TRP A 94 24.13 -8.51 12.33
CA TRP A 94 24.75 -8.96 13.57
C TRP A 94 25.18 -10.43 13.48
N GLU A 95 24.31 -11.30 12.99
CA GLU A 95 24.61 -12.72 12.76
C GLU A 95 25.80 -12.91 11.81
N LEU A 96 25.85 -12.14 10.72
CA LEU A 96 26.97 -12.17 9.78
C LEU A 96 28.30 -11.74 10.43
N ALA A 97 28.27 -10.72 11.30
CA ALA A 97 29.45 -10.27 12.02
C ALA A 97 29.94 -11.34 13.02
N ASN A 98 29.01 -11.99 13.70
CA ASN A 98 29.32 -13.10 14.61
C ASN A 98 29.94 -14.29 13.87
N ALA A 99 29.30 -14.74 12.78
CA ALA A 99 29.82 -15.84 11.96
C ALA A 99 31.21 -15.56 11.38
N LYS A 100 31.49 -14.30 10.97
CA LYS A 100 32.84 -13.89 10.54
C LYS A 100 33.87 -14.02 11.65
N SER A 101 33.50 -13.67 12.88
CA SER A 101 34.38 -13.75 14.05
C SER A 101 34.68 -15.21 14.42
N GLU A 102 33.66 -16.06 14.45
CA GLU A 102 33.80 -17.50 14.66
C GLU A 102 34.70 -18.15 13.60
N LEU A 103 34.51 -17.79 12.33
CA LEU A 103 35.32 -18.30 11.24
C LEU A 103 36.79 -17.83 11.32
N ALA A 104 37.04 -16.61 11.79
CA ALA A 104 38.40 -16.13 12.07
C ALA A 104 39.06 -16.93 13.20
N LEU A 105 38.34 -17.18 14.29
CA LEU A 105 38.83 -17.99 15.42
C LEU A 105 39.12 -19.44 15.00
N ALA A 106 38.25 -20.05 14.19
CA ALA A 106 38.45 -21.38 13.66
C ALA A 106 39.69 -21.45 12.76
N ARG A 107 39.91 -20.45 11.89
CA ARG A 107 41.10 -20.34 11.05
C ARG A 107 42.38 -20.22 11.89
N ASN A 108 42.36 -19.36 12.91
CA ASN A 108 43.51 -19.18 13.81
C ASN A 108 43.82 -20.48 14.56
N SER A 109 42.81 -21.15 15.10
CA SER A 109 42.95 -22.45 15.76
C SER A 109 43.57 -23.48 14.82
N LEU A 110 43.08 -23.57 13.57
CA LEU A 110 43.62 -24.49 12.57
C LEU A 110 45.08 -24.19 12.23
N SER A 111 45.45 -22.91 12.10
CA SER A 111 46.84 -22.49 11.86
C SER A 111 47.74 -22.91 13.02
N PHE A 112 47.31 -22.64 14.26
CA PHE A 112 48.02 -23.03 15.47
C PHE A 112 48.23 -24.54 15.57
N TYR A 113 47.19 -25.35 15.31
CA TYR A 113 47.32 -26.81 15.27
C TYR A 113 48.31 -27.30 14.22
N LYS A 114 48.34 -26.68 13.03
CA LYS A 114 49.31 -27.02 12.00
C LYS A 114 50.73 -26.72 12.44
N GLU A 115 50.95 -25.58 13.10
CA GLU A 115 52.25 -25.14 13.60
C GLU A 115 52.78 -26.08 14.71
N ILE A 116 51.94 -26.46 15.68
CA ILE A 116 52.30 -27.45 16.68
C ILE A 116 52.67 -28.78 16.02
N ARG A 117 51.88 -29.22 15.04
CA ARG A 117 52.14 -30.49 14.34
C ARG A 117 53.47 -30.45 13.60
N SER A 118 53.85 -29.35 12.96
CA SER A 118 55.16 -29.23 12.30
C SER A 118 56.31 -29.26 13.31
N MET A 119 56.18 -28.57 14.46
CA MET A 119 57.21 -28.62 15.51
C MET A 119 57.38 -30.04 16.09
N ALA A 120 56.29 -30.77 16.30
CA ALA A 120 56.33 -32.14 16.81
C ALA A 120 57.01 -33.13 15.85
N VAL A 121 56.93 -32.88 14.53
CA VAL A 121 57.61 -33.67 13.50
C VAL A 121 59.11 -33.35 13.45
N GLU A 122 59.50 -32.09 13.64
CA GLU A 122 60.92 -31.67 13.68
C GLU A 122 61.64 -32.08 14.98
N SER A 123 60.92 -32.25 16.09
CA SER A 123 61.47 -32.72 17.37
C SER A 123 61.73 -34.24 17.46
N SER A 124 61.43 -35.00 16.41
CA SER A 124 61.85 -36.40 16.26
C SER A 124 62.97 -36.53 15.22
N PRO A 125 64.21 -36.08 15.51
CA PRO A 125 65.35 -36.48 14.71
C PRO A 125 65.66 -37.94 15.06
N ASP A 126 65.57 -38.81 14.05
CA ASP A 126 66.21 -40.12 13.94
C ASP A 126 66.68 -40.77 15.27
N GLN A 127 65.85 -41.64 15.84
CA GLN A 127 66.37 -42.77 16.58
C GLN A 127 66.67 -43.88 15.57
N ILE A 128 67.95 -43.96 15.21
CA ILE A 128 68.78 -45.14 14.85
C ILE A 128 68.01 -46.40 14.43
#